data_AF-A0AAU9QYP3-F1
#
_entry.id   AF-A0AAU9QYP3-F1
#
_cell.length_a   1.000
_cell.length_b   1.000
_cell.length_c   1.000
_cell.angle_alpha   90.00
_cell.angle_beta   90.00
_cell.angle_gamma   90.00
#
_symmetry.space_group_name_H-M   'P 1'
#
loop_
_entity.id
_entity.type
_entity.pdbx_description
1 polymer ?
#
loop_
_entity_poly.entity_id
_entity_poly.type
_entity_poly.pdbx_seq_one_letter_code
_entity_poly.pdbx_strand_id
1 'polypeptide(L)'
;MRNVVNDDKIVDFRDLVNSNSSFVYQIYKDKGGKNLFNLVCSAMDWISVSVRHLENAPDFDKNIDTKCMQVYSLISSIDLIFESVNQLHRVFISPKKLPFHGEKSCFENRLFPDEDDNSYFKTIRACFGAHPVNLNQENSKRFASWPYPSHFNTGDLSVMLYSRDVGKEDLTLNLNINELLEFLKTRYEYLDVIADKIQTLFVEYQQNLSKVEIETKSDPLEQLYVLRSESARRLDNDYYNGEINDLIMIFEAEITDSELIPLADKYKESLVPLIEEIKKNLQEMNIVDLENGSDLRIKSELSRELSYELGKFYTWVHGDSYDPLLDYYCERFNDATDGKFNFSRFDEPNLSFLKSRLMLAE
;
A
#
# COMPACT_ATOMS: atom_id res chain seq x y z
N MET A 1 21.36 20.81 -2.57
CA MET A 1 20.31 19.95 -1.95
C MET A 1 20.36 18.51 -2.43
N ARG A 2 20.82 18.27 -3.67
CA ARG A 2 21.09 16.92 -4.20
C ARG A 2 21.88 16.06 -3.21
N ASN A 3 21.48 14.79 -3.09
CA ASN A 3 22.09 13.73 -2.27
C ASN A 3 21.80 13.76 -0.75
N VAL A 4 20.89 14.62 -0.26
CA VAL A 4 20.40 14.55 1.15
C VAL A 4 19.22 13.58 1.27
N VAL A 5 18.35 13.59 0.27
CA VAL A 5 17.22 12.68 0.09
C VAL A 5 17.24 12.14 -1.34
N ASN A 6 16.63 10.96 -1.56
CA ASN A 6 16.54 10.30 -2.86
C ASN A 6 15.12 9.75 -3.09
N ASP A 7 14.49 9.98 -4.25
CA ASP A 7 13.18 9.42 -4.63
C ASP A 7 13.15 7.88 -4.56
N ASP A 8 14.26 7.19 -4.87
CA ASP A 8 14.31 5.73 -4.87
C ASP A 8 13.87 5.14 -3.51
N LYS A 9 14.27 5.75 -2.40
CA LYS A 9 13.91 5.27 -1.06
C LYS A 9 12.39 5.32 -0.80
N ILE A 10 11.70 6.37 -1.25
CA ILE A 10 10.24 6.45 -1.06
C ILE A 10 9.50 5.55 -2.05
N VAL A 11 10.08 5.26 -3.22
CA VAL A 11 9.59 4.22 -4.14
C VAL A 11 9.69 2.84 -3.48
N ASP A 12 10.86 2.47 -2.96
CA ASP A 12 11.07 1.19 -2.26
C ASP A 12 10.13 1.03 -1.06
N PHE A 13 9.93 2.10 -0.27
CA PHE A 13 8.99 2.10 0.84
C PHE A 13 7.54 1.88 0.36
N ARG A 14 7.15 2.51 -0.76
CA ARG A 14 5.83 2.34 -1.36
C ARG A 14 5.63 0.91 -1.87
N ASP A 15 6.65 0.32 -2.48
CA ASP A 15 6.59 -1.06 -2.96
C ASP A 15 6.41 -2.02 -1.79
N LEU A 16 7.15 -1.83 -0.69
CA LEU A 16 6.96 -2.60 0.54
C LEU A 16 5.52 -2.49 1.08
N VAL A 17 4.96 -1.28 1.16
CA VAL A 17 3.58 -1.07 1.62
C VAL A 17 2.54 -1.80 0.76
N ASN A 18 2.77 -1.88 -0.55
CA ASN A 18 1.86 -2.55 -1.49
C ASN A 18 2.14 -4.05 -1.68
N SER A 19 3.31 -4.53 -1.23
CA SER A 19 3.73 -5.94 -1.29
C SER A 19 2.95 -6.87 -0.34
N ASN A 20 3.40 -8.12 -0.24
CA ASN A 20 2.96 -9.10 0.76
C ASN A 20 1.44 -9.36 0.71
N SER A 21 0.91 -9.59 -0.49
CA SER A 21 -0.53 -9.74 -0.75
C SER A 21 -1.35 -8.58 -0.17
N SER A 22 -0.85 -7.36 -0.34
CA SER A 22 -1.50 -6.14 0.14
C SER A 22 -1.77 -6.14 1.65
N PHE A 23 -0.90 -6.77 2.45
CA PHE A 23 -1.03 -6.87 3.91
C PHE A 23 -1.37 -5.53 4.57
N VAL A 24 -0.65 -4.46 4.23
CA VAL A 24 -0.90 -3.14 4.84
C VAL A 24 -2.30 -2.63 4.49
N TYR A 25 -2.75 -2.80 3.24
CA TYR A 25 -4.11 -2.46 2.87
C TYR A 25 -5.13 -3.28 3.67
N GLN A 26 -4.99 -4.61 3.69
CA GLN A 26 -5.98 -5.49 4.31
C GLN A 26 -6.15 -5.24 5.81
N ILE A 27 -5.06 -4.95 6.52
CA ILE A 27 -5.09 -4.70 7.97
C ILE A 27 -5.47 -3.27 8.31
N TYR A 28 -5.17 -2.29 7.45
CA TYR A 28 -5.33 -0.87 7.77
C TYR A 28 -6.48 -0.18 7.01
N LYS A 29 -7.18 -0.87 6.08
CA LYS A 29 -8.41 -0.37 5.43
C LYS A 29 -9.54 -0.12 6.42
N ASP A 30 -9.60 -0.91 7.50
CA ASP A 30 -10.46 -0.68 8.65
C ASP A 30 -9.77 -1.16 9.95
N LYS A 31 -9.07 -0.25 10.61
CA LYS A 31 -8.41 -0.51 11.90
C LYS A 31 -9.06 0.31 13.00
N GLY A 32 -9.98 -0.33 13.73
CA GLY A 32 -10.73 0.31 14.81
C GLY A 32 -11.76 1.32 14.32
N GLY A 33 -12.45 1.03 13.20
CA GLY A 33 -13.46 1.89 12.59
C GLY A 33 -12.87 3.06 11.80
N LYS A 34 -11.59 2.97 11.42
CA LYS A 34 -10.85 4.03 10.73
C LYS A 34 -10.04 3.44 9.59
N ASN A 35 -10.13 4.07 8.42
CA ASN A 35 -9.28 3.77 7.29
C ASN A 35 -7.92 4.46 7.47
N LEU A 36 -6.98 3.74 8.08
CA LEU A 36 -5.61 4.21 8.28
C LEU A 36 -4.75 4.02 7.02
N PHE A 37 -5.16 3.16 6.08
CA PHE A 37 -4.47 3.00 4.81
C PHE A 37 -4.46 4.30 3.99
N ASN A 38 -5.58 5.04 3.95
CA ASN A 38 -5.65 6.34 3.28
C ASN A 38 -4.66 7.36 3.88
N LEU A 39 -4.45 7.32 5.19
CA LEU A 39 -3.45 8.16 5.86
C LEU A 39 -2.03 7.76 5.44
N VAL A 40 -1.74 6.45 5.33
CA VAL A 40 -0.46 5.94 4.83
C VAL A 40 -0.22 6.39 3.39
N CYS A 41 -1.21 6.26 2.49
CA CYS A 41 -1.12 6.74 1.11
C CYS A 41 -0.83 8.25 1.06
N SER A 42 -1.60 9.05 1.81
CA SER A 42 -1.41 10.50 1.84
C SER A 42 -0.01 10.89 2.33
N ALA A 43 0.50 10.23 3.37
CA ALA A 43 1.85 10.48 3.86
C ALA A 43 2.92 10.14 2.80
N MET A 44 2.79 9.00 2.11
CA MET A 44 3.73 8.64 1.03
C MET A 44 3.68 9.63 -0.14
N ASP A 45 2.50 10.10 -0.53
CA ASP A 45 2.34 11.08 -1.62
C ASP A 45 3.01 12.42 -1.30
N TRP A 46 2.83 12.93 -0.07
CA TRP A 46 3.47 14.15 0.38
C TRP A 46 4.99 14.02 0.51
N ILE A 47 5.49 12.86 0.93
CA ILE A 47 6.93 12.60 0.93
C ILE A 47 7.46 12.58 -0.51
N SER A 48 6.84 11.84 -1.44
CA SER A 48 7.27 11.76 -2.84
C SER A 48 7.35 13.13 -3.50
N VAL A 49 6.31 13.96 -3.38
CA VAL A 49 6.31 15.31 -3.96
C VAL A 49 7.42 16.18 -3.35
N SER A 50 7.61 16.11 -2.03
CA SER A 50 8.61 16.91 -1.32
C SER A 50 10.04 16.49 -1.67
N VAL A 51 10.32 15.18 -1.72
CA VAL A 51 11.64 14.64 -2.09
C VAL A 51 11.99 15.04 -3.52
N ARG A 52 11.08 14.82 -4.48
CA ARG A 52 11.30 15.20 -5.89
C ARG A 52 11.52 16.69 -6.06
N HIS A 53 10.80 17.52 -5.30
CA HIS A 53 11.04 18.97 -5.30
C HIS A 53 12.47 19.28 -4.84
N LEU A 54 12.91 18.70 -3.72
CA LEU A 54 14.23 18.96 -3.13
C LEU A 54 15.41 18.45 -3.97
N GLU A 55 15.26 17.30 -4.62
CA GLU A 55 16.28 16.76 -5.53
C GLU A 55 16.50 17.65 -6.76
N ASN A 56 15.41 18.20 -7.29
CA ASN A 56 15.39 19.01 -8.50
C ASN A 56 15.51 20.52 -8.20
N ALA A 57 15.61 20.89 -6.93
CA ALA A 57 15.69 22.29 -6.54
C ALA A 57 16.99 22.94 -7.06
N PRO A 58 16.90 24.16 -7.61
CA PRO A 58 18.08 24.88 -8.07
C PRO A 58 18.96 25.31 -6.89
N ASP A 59 20.19 25.72 -7.18
CA ASP A 59 21.04 26.37 -6.20
C ASP A 59 20.40 27.68 -5.71
N PHE A 60 20.76 28.08 -4.47
CA PHE A 60 20.24 29.31 -3.89
C PHE A 60 20.69 30.55 -4.69
N ASP A 61 19.74 31.44 -4.96
CA ASP A 61 19.98 32.69 -5.66
C ASP A 61 20.81 33.64 -4.79
N LYS A 62 21.55 34.54 -5.46
CA LYS A 62 22.29 35.61 -4.79
C LYS A 62 21.37 36.76 -4.38
N ASN A 63 20.26 36.95 -5.07
CA ASN A 63 19.22 37.88 -4.69
C ASN A 63 18.55 37.39 -3.40
N ILE A 64 18.54 38.26 -2.37
CA ILE A 64 18.03 37.91 -1.05
C ILE A 64 16.54 37.56 -1.06
N ASP A 65 15.72 38.30 -1.80
CA ASP A 65 14.27 38.07 -1.83
C ASP A 65 13.96 36.71 -2.45
N THR A 66 14.62 36.37 -3.56
CA THR A 66 14.53 35.04 -4.18
C THR A 66 15.05 33.94 -3.25
N LYS A 67 16.20 34.15 -2.61
CA LYS A 67 16.79 33.18 -1.65
C LYS A 67 15.85 32.92 -0.49
N CYS A 68 15.21 33.95 0.06
CA CYS A 68 14.23 33.82 1.14
C CYS A 68 13.05 32.92 0.71
N MET A 69 12.53 33.11 -0.51
CA MET A 69 11.46 32.26 -1.04
C MET A 69 11.92 30.82 -1.31
N GLN A 70 13.16 30.61 -1.76
CA GLN A 70 13.73 29.27 -1.92
C GLN A 70 13.89 28.56 -0.56
N VAL A 71 14.33 29.28 0.49
CA VAL A 71 14.44 28.73 1.85
C VAL A 71 13.06 28.45 2.45
N TYR A 72 12.06 29.31 2.19
CA TYR A 72 10.66 29.03 2.54
C TYR A 72 10.19 27.70 1.92
N SER A 73 10.48 27.48 0.63
CA SER A 73 10.13 26.25 -0.07
C SER A 73 10.84 25.04 0.54
N LEU A 74 12.14 25.15 0.84
CA LEU A 74 12.92 24.10 1.53
C LEU A 74 12.28 23.73 2.88
N ILE A 75 12.02 24.72 3.75
CA ILE A 75 11.41 24.49 5.06
C ILE A 75 10.04 23.83 4.91
N SER A 76 9.24 24.26 3.93
CA SER A 76 7.92 23.68 3.66
C SER A 76 8.01 22.22 3.24
N SER A 77 8.95 21.86 2.36
CA SER A 77 9.18 20.46 1.98
C SER A 77 9.68 19.61 3.15
N ILE A 78 10.55 20.15 4.02
CA ILE A 78 11.00 19.46 5.23
C ILE A 78 9.82 19.24 6.19
N ASP A 79 8.95 20.23 6.39
CA ASP A 79 7.76 20.12 7.25
C ASP A 79 6.79 19.03 6.75
N LEU A 80 6.56 18.98 5.44
CA LEU A 80 5.73 17.95 4.82
C LEU A 80 6.30 16.54 5.03
N ILE A 81 7.62 16.36 4.86
CA ILE A 81 8.28 15.07 5.10
C ILE A 81 8.20 14.71 6.60
N PHE A 82 8.54 15.65 7.48
CA PHE A 82 8.51 15.46 8.93
C PHE A 82 7.12 15.05 9.44
N GLU A 83 6.07 15.77 9.05
CA GLU A 83 4.72 15.46 9.49
C GLU A 83 4.21 14.14 8.88
N SER A 84 4.57 13.84 7.63
CA SER A 84 4.22 12.57 7.00
C SER A 84 4.89 11.38 7.69
N VAL A 85 6.18 11.48 8.03
CA VAL A 85 6.91 10.46 8.80
C VAL A 85 6.30 10.28 10.19
N ASN A 86 5.88 11.36 10.85
CA ASN A 86 5.16 11.28 12.14
C ASN A 86 3.82 10.54 11.99
N GLN A 87 3.07 10.77 10.91
CA GLN A 87 1.82 10.05 10.66
C GLN A 87 2.08 8.55 10.44
N LEU A 88 3.10 8.19 9.65
CA LEU A 88 3.50 6.79 9.45
C LEU A 88 3.93 6.14 10.77
N HIS A 89 4.72 6.82 11.60
CA HIS A 89 5.08 6.34 12.94
C HIS A 89 3.84 6.05 13.80
N ARG A 90 2.83 6.93 13.76
CA ARG A 90 1.59 6.74 14.53
C ARG A 90 0.82 5.49 14.11
N VAL A 91 0.87 5.15 12.82
CA VAL A 91 0.17 3.98 12.28
C VAL A 91 0.90 2.67 12.59
N PHE A 92 2.23 2.64 12.41
CA PHE A 92 2.99 1.38 12.45
C PHE A 92 3.72 1.13 13.77
N ILE A 93 4.08 2.17 14.51
CA ILE A 93 4.95 2.06 15.69
C ILE A 93 4.19 2.42 16.96
N SER A 94 3.71 3.65 17.09
CA SER A 94 3.07 4.13 18.33
C SER A 94 2.14 5.31 18.08
N PRO A 95 0.84 5.19 18.41
CA PRO A 95 -0.10 6.31 18.24
C PRO A 95 0.09 7.44 19.26
N LYS A 96 0.82 7.20 20.36
CA LYS A 96 0.93 8.14 21.50
C LYS A 96 2.29 8.83 21.61
N LYS A 97 3.36 8.19 21.15
CA LYS A 97 4.72 8.74 21.26
C LYS A 97 5.14 9.20 19.88
N LEU A 98 5.73 10.38 19.79
CA LEU A 98 6.34 10.85 18.55
C LEU A 98 7.81 10.38 18.50
N PRO A 99 8.35 10.13 17.30
CA PRO A 99 9.77 9.86 17.16
C PRO A 99 10.58 11.12 17.53
N PHE A 100 11.82 10.92 17.98
CA PHE A 100 12.81 11.97 18.26
C PHE A 100 12.45 12.95 19.39
N HIS A 101 11.49 12.61 20.26
CA HIS A 101 11.13 13.49 21.37
C HIS A 101 12.30 13.66 22.35
N GLY A 102 12.63 14.91 22.67
CA GLY A 102 13.73 15.26 23.57
C GLY A 102 15.12 15.26 22.94
N GLU A 103 15.26 14.89 21.66
CA GLU A 103 16.54 14.93 20.95
C GLU A 103 16.96 16.36 20.63
N LYS A 104 18.26 16.65 20.67
CA LYS A 104 18.84 17.99 20.44
C LYS A 104 20.06 17.95 19.52
N SER A 105 20.14 16.95 18.64
CA SER A 105 21.33 16.68 17.83
C SER A 105 21.42 17.49 16.55
N CYS A 106 20.31 18.03 16.02
CA CYS A 106 20.32 18.66 14.70
C CYS A 106 20.64 20.17 14.69
N PHE A 107 20.46 20.87 15.81
CA PHE A 107 20.71 22.32 15.88
C PHE A 107 21.55 22.66 17.13
N GLU A 108 22.74 23.20 16.93
CA GLU A 108 23.68 23.39 18.04
C GLU A 108 23.45 24.73 18.76
N ASN A 109 23.19 25.80 18.01
CA ASN A 109 23.13 27.17 18.51
C ASN A 109 21.69 27.69 18.63
N ARG A 110 20.84 26.94 19.35
CA ARG A 110 19.41 27.27 19.51
C ARG A 110 19.22 28.56 20.28
N LEU A 111 18.31 29.42 19.79
CA LEU A 111 17.87 30.59 20.55
C LEU A 111 17.08 30.19 21.82
N PHE A 112 16.36 29.07 21.78
CA PHE A 112 15.58 28.53 22.90
C PHE A 112 16.17 27.19 23.33
N PRO A 113 17.04 27.17 24.37
CA PRO A 113 17.81 25.98 24.75
C PRO A 113 16.96 24.80 25.21
N ASP A 114 15.75 25.06 25.71
CA ASP A 114 14.86 24.03 26.26
C ASP A 114 14.15 23.23 25.16
N GLU A 115 14.01 23.78 23.95
CA GLU A 115 13.34 23.11 22.83
C GLU A 115 14.15 21.91 22.31
N ASP A 116 13.44 20.80 22.06
CA ASP A 116 13.98 19.67 21.30
C ASP A 116 14.01 19.97 19.78
N ASP A 117 14.64 19.10 18.99
CA ASP A 117 14.76 19.26 17.53
C ASP A 117 13.42 19.49 16.84
N ASN A 118 12.40 18.73 17.23
CA ASN A 118 11.05 18.81 16.66
C ASN A 118 10.38 20.15 16.98
N SER A 119 10.52 20.62 18.23
CA SER A 119 9.95 21.89 18.68
C SER A 119 10.69 23.07 18.07
N TYR A 120 12.02 23.00 18.02
CA TYR A 120 12.86 24.05 17.46
C TYR A 120 12.70 24.20 15.95
N PHE A 121 12.52 23.09 15.21
CA PHE A 121 12.17 23.16 13.79
C PHE A 121 10.84 23.89 13.56
N LYS A 122 9.83 23.70 14.43
CA LYS A 122 8.56 24.45 14.36
C LYS A 122 8.76 25.94 14.63
N THR A 123 9.67 26.30 15.53
CA THR A 123 10.10 27.69 15.76
C THR A 123 10.74 28.28 14.50
N ILE A 124 11.69 27.57 13.88
CA ILE A 124 12.30 27.99 12.60
C ILE A 124 11.24 28.17 11.52
N ARG A 125 10.32 27.21 11.36
CA ARG A 125 9.22 27.29 10.40
C ARG A 125 8.29 28.47 10.66
N ALA A 126 8.00 28.80 11.92
CA ALA A 126 7.21 29.97 12.24
C ALA A 126 7.94 31.27 11.87
N CYS A 127 9.25 31.33 12.12
CA CYS A 127 10.09 32.51 11.90
C CYS A 127 10.45 32.77 10.44
N PHE A 128 10.78 31.73 9.67
CA PHE A 128 11.25 31.82 8.28
C PHE A 128 10.23 31.33 7.25
N GLY A 129 9.26 30.53 7.69
CA GLY A 129 8.21 29.95 6.85
C GLY A 129 6.95 30.81 6.87
N ALA A 130 6.23 30.85 7.99
CA ALA A 130 4.82 31.25 8.00
C ALA A 130 4.50 32.65 8.58
N HIS A 131 5.50 33.52 8.77
CA HIS A 131 5.41 34.79 9.53
C HIS A 131 4.82 34.60 10.94
N PRO A 132 5.60 34.72 12.03
CA PRO A 132 5.17 34.23 13.32
C PRO A 132 4.08 35.12 13.91
N VAL A 133 2.99 34.49 14.33
CA VAL A 133 1.98 35.10 15.22
C VAL A 133 1.94 34.47 16.61
N ASN A 134 2.73 33.41 16.86
CA ASN A 134 2.88 32.78 18.19
C ASN A 134 4.17 31.93 18.26
N LEU A 135 5.28 32.54 18.68
CA LEU A 135 6.43 31.79 19.19
C LEU A 135 6.12 31.38 20.63
N ASN A 136 6.37 30.12 21.01
CA ASN A 136 6.10 29.61 22.36
C ASN A 136 7.08 30.23 23.37
N GLN A 137 6.80 31.46 23.80
CA GLN A 137 7.44 32.06 24.97
C GLN A 137 6.36 32.29 26.03
N GLU A 138 6.59 31.75 27.21
CA GLU A 138 5.70 32.01 28.35
C GLU A 138 5.66 33.54 28.61
N ASN A 139 4.45 34.10 28.59
CA ASN A 139 4.11 35.47 28.96
C ASN A 139 4.58 36.62 28.05
N SER A 140 5.28 36.38 26.94
CA SER A 140 5.68 37.43 25.99
C SER A 140 5.41 37.06 24.53
N LYS A 141 5.10 38.06 23.69
CA LYS A 141 4.89 37.86 22.25
C LYS A 141 5.99 38.54 21.47
N ARG A 142 6.48 37.87 20.42
CA ARG A 142 7.46 38.41 19.49
C ARG A 142 7.01 38.25 18.04
N PHE A 143 7.43 39.19 17.20
CA PHE A 143 7.11 39.22 15.77
C PHE A 143 8.40 39.17 14.96
N ALA A 144 8.50 38.29 13.96
CA ALA A 144 9.70 38.21 13.13
C ALA A 144 9.67 39.25 12.00
N SER A 145 10.85 39.79 11.70
CA SER A 145 11.13 40.52 10.45
C SER A 145 11.13 39.58 9.24
N TRP A 146 11.26 40.16 8.04
CA TRP A 146 11.71 39.39 6.88
C TRP A 146 13.10 38.76 7.14
N PRO A 147 13.43 37.61 6.55
CA PRO A 147 14.78 37.05 6.63
C PRO A 147 15.80 37.92 5.87
N TYR A 148 17.00 38.07 6.42
CA TYR A 148 18.09 38.89 5.85
C TYR A 148 19.45 38.18 6.00
N PRO A 149 20.49 38.58 5.24
CA PRO A 149 21.83 37.99 5.38
C PRO A 149 22.39 38.20 6.78
N SER A 150 22.99 37.16 7.38
CA SER A 150 23.58 37.29 8.71
C SER A 150 24.72 38.31 8.71
N HIS A 151 24.64 39.33 9.55
CA HIS A 151 25.61 40.43 9.63
C HIS A 151 26.98 39.98 10.18
N PHE A 152 27.01 38.90 10.97
CA PHE A 152 28.21 38.36 11.61
C PHE A 152 28.62 37.01 11.04
N ASN A 153 28.02 36.59 9.91
CA ASN A 153 28.23 35.29 9.27
C ASN A 153 28.01 34.10 10.22
N THR A 154 27.12 34.25 11.19
CA THR A 154 26.76 33.23 12.18
C THR A 154 25.67 32.28 11.69
N GLY A 155 25.23 32.43 10.43
CA GLY A 155 24.22 31.61 9.76
C GLY A 155 23.99 32.08 8.32
N ASP A 156 23.23 31.29 7.55
CA ASP A 156 22.89 31.58 6.15
C ASP A 156 21.89 32.72 5.99
N LEU A 157 20.96 32.82 6.95
CA LEU A 157 19.95 33.87 7.07
C LEU A 157 19.70 34.16 8.57
N SER A 158 19.19 35.35 8.85
CA SER A 158 18.79 35.78 10.19
C SER A 158 17.41 36.45 10.13
N VAL A 159 16.68 36.38 11.25
CA VAL A 159 15.48 37.20 11.48
C VAL A 159 15.62 37.94 12.81
N MET A 160 15.04 39.14 12.87
CA MET A 160 14.87 39.88 14.11
C MET A 160 13.50 39.55 14.71
N LEU A 161 13.45 39.24 16.00
CA LEU A 161 12.25 38.91 16.75
C LEU A 161 11.89 40.08 17.67
N TYR A 162 11.10 41.01 17.13
CA TYR A 162 10.67 42.23 17.80
C TYR A 162 9.81 41.92 19.01
N SER A 163 10.18 42.47 20.17
CA SER A 163 9.38 42.35 21.39
C SER A 163 8.09 43.17 21.27
N ARG A 164 6.95 42.57 21.65
CA ARG A 164 5.71 43.32 21.91
C ARG A 164 5.84 44.19 23.17
N ASP A 165 6.55 43.69 24.18
CA ASP A 165 6.57 44.29 25.50
C ASP A 165 7.60 45.43 25.57
N VAL A 166 7.18 46.58 26.11
CA VAL A 166 7.99 47.80 26.19
C VAL A 166 9.24 47.58 27.05
N GLY A 167 10.40 48.01 26.56
CA GLY A 167 11.67 47.94 27.28
C GLY A 167 12.31 46.55 27.32
N LYS A 168 11.74 45.56 26.62
CA LYS A 168 12.38 44.25 26.39
C LYS A 168 13.20 44.30 25.11
N GLU A 169 14.36 43.66 25.15
CA GLU A 169 15.26 43.57 23.99
C GLU A 169 14.66 42.68 22.90
N ASP A 170 14.98 43.02 21.65
CA ASP A 170 14.73 42.17 20.48
C ASP A 170 15.74 41.02 20.44
N LEU A 171 15.36 39.90 19.83
CA LEU A 171 16.24 38.74 19.70
C LEU A 171 16.59 38.49 18.24
N THR A 172 17.79 37.98 17.98
CA THR A 172 18.17 37.52 16.63
C THR A 172 18.14 36.00 16.60
N LEU A 173 17.40 35.43 15.65
CA LEU A 173 17.44 34.00 15.37
C LEU A 173 18.19 33.77 14.05
N ASN A 174 19.24 32.95 14.11
CA ASN A 174 20.03 32.57 12.94
C ASN A 174 19.56 31.22 12.41
N LEU A 175 19.54 31.09 11.08
CA LEU A 175 19.27 29.84 10.38
C LEU A 175 20.54 29.32 9.72
N ASN A 176 20.88 28.07 9.99
CA ASN A 176 21.88 27.34 9.25
C ASN A 176 21.19 26.30 8.37
N ILE A 177 21.43 26.35 7.06
CA ILE A 177 20.80 25.44 6.10
C ILE A 177 21.31 24.00 6.31
N ASN A 178 22.56 23.81 6.71
CA ASN A 178 23.07 22.46 6.97
C ASN A 178 22.37 21.79 8.15
N GLU A 179 22.06 22.53 9.23
CA GLU A 179 21.26 22.01 10.35
C GLU A 179 19.85 21.57 9.90
N LEU A 180 19.23 22.31 8.96
CA LEU A 180 17.96 21.89 8.34
C LEU A 180 18.12 20.60 7.52
N LEU A 181 19.20 20.47 6.78
CA LEU A 181 19.47 19.28 5.97
C LEU A 181 19.77 18.06 6.85
N GLU A 182 20.45 18.24 7.98
CA GLU A 182 20.64 17.19 8.99
C GLU A 182 19.31 16.77 9.60
N PHE A 183 18.46 17.72 10.01
CA PHE A 183 17.11 17.43 10.48
C PHE A 183 16.31 16.63 9.45
N LEU A 184 16.27 17.10 8.19
CA LEU A 184 15.62 16.41 7.08
C LEU A 184 16.13 14.97 6.93
N LYS A 185 17.46 14.80 6.88
CA LYS A 185 18.09 13.51 6.68
C LYS A 185 17.69 12.52 7.76
N THR A 186 17.78 12.89 9.03
CA THR A 186 17.39 12.01 10.15
C THR A 186 15.93 11.55 10.06
N ARG A 187 15.02 12.44 9.64
CA ARG A 187 13.59 12.10 9.53
C ARG A 187 13.31 11.23 8.30
N TYR A 188 13.99 11.50 7.19
CA TYR A 188 13.85 10.70 5.98
C TYR A 188 14.43 9.29 6.15
N GLU A 189 15.57 9.15 6.83
CA GLU A 189 16.19 7.87 7.16
C GLU A 189 15.32 7.03 8.12
N TYR A 190 14.44 7.66 8.89
CA TYR A 190 13.49 6.95 9.76
C TYR A 190 12.47 6.08 8.99
N LEU A 191 12.31 6.27 7.69
CA LEU A 191 11.53 5.37 6.85
C LEU A 191 12.05 3.94 6.92
N ASP A 192 13.36 3.73 7.11
CA ASP A 192 13.97 2.41 7.26
C ASP A 192 13.47 1.72 8.53
N VAL A 193 13.39 2.47 9.64
CA VAL A 193 12.84 1.96 10.92
C VAL A 193 11.37 1.58 10.79
N ILE A 194 10.59 2.37 10.04
CA ILE A 194 9.18 2.07 9.78
C ILE A 194 9.05 0.85 8.86
N ALA A 195 9.90 0.73 7.83
CA ALA A 195 9.93 -0.40 6.91
C ALA A 195 10.23 -1.71 7.66
N ASP A 196 11.25 -1.73 8.51
CA ASP A 196 11.58 -2.86 9.37
C ASP A 196 10.40 -3.26 10.27
N LYS A 197 9.69 -2.25 10.80
CA LYS A 197 8.50 -2.51 11.62
C LYS A 197 7.36 -3.12 10.81
N ILE A 198 7.12 -2.67 9.58
CA ILE A 198 6.09 -3.24 8.68
C ILE A 198 6.40 -4.71 8.41
N GLN A 199 7.66 -5.04 8.08
CA GLN A 199 8.07 -6.44 7.84
C GLN A 199 7.89 -7.30 9.09
N THR A 200 8.28 -6.78 10.27
CA THR A 200 8.07 -7.47 11.54
C THR A 200 6.59 -7.75 11.79
N LEU A 201 5.73 -6.75 11.58
CA LEU A 201 4.27 -6.89 11.75
C LEU A 201 3.68 -7.94 10.78
N PHE A 202 4.20 -8.01 9.56
CA PHE A 202 3.77 -9.01 8.58
C PHE A 202 4.16 -10.43 9.03
N VAL A 203 5.41 -10.65 9.45
CA VAL A 203 5.87 -11.95 9.95
C VAL A 203 5.08 -12.37 11.20
N GLU A 204 4.87 -11.46 12.14
CA GLU A 204 4.03 -11.71 13.33
C GLU A 204 2.60 -12.10 12.94
N TYR A 205 2.02 -11.41 11.95
CA TYR A 205 0.68 -11.72 11.45
C TYR A 205 0.62 -13.13 10.84
N GLN A 206 1.56 -13.48 9.96
CA GLN A 206 1.65 -14.82 9.37
C GLN A 206 1.77 -15.91 10.43
N GLN A 207 2.69 -15.74 11.38
CA GLN A 207 2.92 -16.71 12.46
C GLN A 207 1.71 -16.88 13.39
N ASN A 208 0.93 -15.82 13.61
CA ASN A 208 -0.25 -15.89 14.45
C ASN A 208 -1.40 -16.61 13.73
N LEU A 209 -1.62 -16.30 12.45
CA LEU A 209 -2.68 -16.96 11.67
C LEU A 209 -2.34 -18.40 11.30
N SER A 210 -1.07 -18.74 11.11
CA SER A 210 -0.68 -20.11 10.79
C SER A 210 -0.89 -21.11 11.94
N LYS A 211 -1.05 -20.61 13.17
CA LYS A 211 -1.41 -21.42 14.34
C LYS A 211 -2.91 -21.67 14.47
N VAL A 212 -3.74 -20.91 13.75
CA VAL A 212 -5.18 -21.13 13.73
C VAL A 212 -5.46 -22.19 12.68
N GLU A 213 -5.83 -23.40 13.12
CA GLU A 213 -6.13 -24.52 12.24
C GLU A 213 -7.36 -24.23 11.37
N ILE A 214 -7.24 -24.52 10.08
CA ILE A 214 -8.34 -24.53 9.12
C ILE A 214 -9.13 -25.83 9.30
N GLU A 215 -10.44 -25.70 9.45
CA GLU A 215 -11.32 -26.86 9.57
C GLU A 215 -11.19 -27.79 8.34
N THR A 216 -11.12 -29.08 8.62
CA THR A 216 -11.08 -30.12 7.58
C THR A 216 -12.46 -30.73 7.38
N LYS A 217 -12.95 -30.71 6.15
CA LYS A 217 -14.18 -31.40 5.73
C LYS A 217 -13.82 -32.58 4.82
N SER A 218 -14.58 -33.67 4.93
CA SER A 218 -14.40 -34.83 4.06
C SER A 218 -14.97 -34.60 2.66
N ASP A 219 -16.02 -33.79 2.56
CA ASP A 219 -16.60 -33.39 1.29
C ASP A 219 -15.79 -32.23 0.68
N PRO A 220 -15.32 -32.35 -0.58
CA PRO A 220 -14.54 -31.30 -1.22
C PRO A 220 -15.26 -29.96 -1.36
N LEU A 221 -16.58 -29.97 -1.63
CA LEU A 221 -17.35 -28.74 -1.78
C LEU A 221 -17.50 -28.03 -0.43
N GLU A 222 -17.82 -28.77 0.63
CA GLU A 222 -17.82 -28.23 1.98
C GLU A 222 -16.44 -27.66 2.38
N GLN A 223 -15.35 -28.35 2.01
CA GLN A 223 -13.99 -27.86 2.25
C GLN A 223 -13.73 -26.55 1.52
N LEU A 224 -14.16 -26.41 0.27
CA LEU A 224 -14.00 -25.19 -0.52
C LEU A 224 -14.74 -23.99 0.09
N TYR A 225 -15.93 -24.18 0.66
CA TYR A 225 -16.62 -23.09 1.37
C TYR A 225 -15.89 -22.64 2.64
N VAL A 226 -15.26 -23.57 3.36
CA VAL A 226 -14.36 -23.25 4.48
C VAL A 226 -13.18 -22.43 3.94
N LEU A 227 -12.54 -22.87 2.85
CA LEU A 227 -11.39 -22.18 2.26
C LEU A 227 -11.74 -20.79 1.74
N ARG A 228 -12.92 -20.58 1.17
CA ARG A 228 -13.39 -19.25 0.74
C ARG A 228 -13.43 -18.27 1.90
N SER A 229 -13.99 -18.72 3.03
CA SER A 229 -14.08 -17.91 4.25
C SER A 229 -12.70 -17.64 4.86
N GLU A 230 -11.82 -18.64 4.85
CA GLU A 230 -10.45 -18.53 5.36
C GLU A 230 -9.56 -17.65 4.47
N SER A 231 -9.70 -17.73 3.14
CA SER A 231 -8.96 -16.90 2.18
C SER A 231 -9.27 -15.41 2.40
N ALA A 232 -10.55 -15.05 2.55
CA ALA A 232 -10.97 -13.68 2.87
C ALA A 232 -10.38 -13.17 4.20
N ARG A 233 -10.16 -14.07 5.17
CA ARG A 233 -9.51 -13.74 6.45
C ARG A 233 -7.98 -13.66 6.32
N ARG A 234 -7.39 -14.45 5.43
CA ARG A 234 -5.95 -14.62 5.24
C ARG A 234 -5.45 -13.79 4.07
N LEU A 235 -5.61 -12.47 4.20
CA LEU A 235 -5.17 -11.43 3.26
C LEU A 235 -6.08 -11.24 2.03
N ASP A 236 -7.15 -12.01 1.89
CA ASP A 236 -8.17 -11.80 0.86
C ASP A 236 -7.54 -11.66 -0.54
N ASN A 237 -6.67 -12.64 -0.86
CA ASN A 237 -5.86 -12.60 -2.07
C ASN A 237 -6.72 -12.93 -3.30
N ASP A 238 -6.77 -12.02 -4.26
CA ASP A 238 -7.60 -12.16 -5.47
C ASP A 238 -7.33 -13.44 -6.27
N TYR A 239 -6.07 -13.87 -6.37
CA TYR A 239 -5.71 -15.08 -7.10
C TYR A 239 -6.30 -16.31 -6.41
N TYR A 240 -6.07 -16.49 -5.10
CA TYR A 240 -6.62 -17.62 -4.36
C TYR A 240 -8.15 -17.59 -4.32
N ASN A 241 -8.74 -16.41 -4.14
CA ASN A 241 -10.20 -16.24 -4.19
C ASN A 241 -10.77 -16.67 -5.54
N GLY A 242 -10.11 -16.31 -6.64
CA GLY A 242 -10.49 -16.74 -7.99
C GLY A 242 -10.45 -18.27 -8.15
N GLU A 243 -9.34 -18.89 -7.79
CA GLU A 243 -9.17 -20.36 -7.90
C GLU A 243 -10.19 -21.11 -7.03
N ILE A 244 -10.44 -20.65 -5.81
CA ILE A 244 -11.45 -21.24 -4.92
C ILE A 244 -12.86 -21.11 -5.51
N ASN A 245 -13.20 -19.95 -6.08
CA ASN A 245 -14.52 -19.73 -6.68
C ASN A 245 -14.74 -20.61 -7.92
N ASP A 246 -13.74 -20.72 -8.79
CA ASP A 246 -13.78 -21.61 -9.95
C ASP A 246 -13.97 -23.07 -9.53
N LEU A 247 -13.26 -23.52 -8.49
CA LEU A 247 -13.44 -24.85 -7.92
C LEU A 247 -14.85 -25.04 -7.36
N ILE A 248 -15.39 -24.05 -6.63
CA ILE A 248 -16.77 -24.11 -6.11
C ILE A 248 -17.76 -24.30 -7.28
N MET A 249 -17.64 -23.52 -8.36
CA MET A 249 -18.52 -23.66 -9.53
C MET A 249 -18.47 -25.07 -10.13
N ILE A 250 -17.27 -25.66 -10.23
CA ILE A 250 -17.08 -27.03 -10.72
C ILE A 250 -17.77 -28.05 -9.81
N PHE A 251 -17.57 -27.95 -8.50
CA PHE A 251 -18.08 -28.93 -7.55
C PHE A 251 -19.59 -28.80 -7.33
N GLU A 252 -20.16 -27.59 -7.40
CA GLU A 252 -21.61 -27.31 -7.33
C GLU A 252 -22.37 -27.74 -8.60
N ALA A 253 -21.70 -27.90 -9.74
CA ALA A 253 -22.37 -28.21 -11.00
C ALA A 253 -23.07 -29.57 -10.96
N GLU A 254 -24.39 -29.56 -11.18
CA GLU A 254 -25.24 -30.74 -11.34
C GLU A 254 -25.23 -31.22 -12.80
N ILE A 255 -24.77 -32.45 -13.03
CA ILE A 255 -24.76 -33.06 -14.37
C ILE A 255 -25.91 -34.04 -14.48
N THR A 256 -26.79 -33.78 -15.44
CA THR A 256 -27.92 -34.66 -15.76
C THR A 256 -27.62 -35.63 -16.90
N ASP A 257 -26.58 -35.35 -17.71
CA ASP A 257 -26.18 -36.19 -18.83
C ASP A 257 -25.33 -37.37 -18.35
N SER A 258 -25.87 -38.59 -18.50
CA SER A 258 -25.22 -39.82 -18.08
C SER A 258 -23.86 -40.08 -18.74
N GLU A 259 -23.61 -39.56 -19.94
CA GLU A 259 -22.33 -39.76 -20.63
C GLU A 259 -21.23 -38.84 -20.07
N LEU A 260 -21.60 -37.69 -19.51
CA LEU A 260 -20.66 -36.71 -18.94
C LEU A 260 -20.32 -37.00 -17.47
N ILE A 261 -21.18 -37.70 -16.72
CA ILE A 261 -20.96 -38.02 -15.30
C ILE A 261 -19.58 -38.66 -15.07
N PRO A 262 -19.17 -39.74 -15.77
CA PRO A 262 -17.87 -40.36 -15.50
C PRO A 262 -16.67 -39.45 -15.83
N LEU A 263 -16.81 -38.59 -16.84
CA LEU A 263 -15.77 -37.64 -17.22
C LEU A 263 -15.62 -36.54 -16.16
N ALA A 264 -16.75 -36.04 -15.67
CA ALA A 264 -16.79 -35.04 -14.63
C ALA A 264 -16.30 -35.54 -13.28
N ASP A 265 -16.68 -36.76 -12.88
CA ASP A 265 -16.22 -37.38 -11.64
C ASP A 265 -14.69 -37.53 -11.66
N LYS A 266 -14.14 -38.05 -12.76
CA LYS A 266 -12.70 -38.17 -12.96
C LYS A 266 -12.01 -36.80 -12.92
N TYR A 267 -12.61 -35.77 -13.52
CA TYR A 267 -12.05 -34.42 -13.50
C TYR A 267 -12.07 -33.82 -12.09
N LYS A 268 -13.19 -33.92 -11.37
CA LYS A 268 -13.32 -33.48 -9.97
C LYS A 268 -12.31 -34.20 -9.07
N GLU A 269 -12.12 -35.52 -9.24
CA GLU A 269 -11.09 -36.28 -8.53
C GLU A 269 -9.68 -35.75 -8.79
N SER A 270 -9.38 -35.35 -10.03
CA SER A 270 -8.08 -34.78 -10.38
C SER A 270 -7.80 -33.40 -9.74
N LEU A 271 -8.84 -32.69 -9.30
CA LEU A 271 -8.74 -31.36 -8.67
C LEU A 271 -8.60 -31.43 -7.14
N VAL A 272 -8.81 -32.58 -6.51
CA VAL A 272 -8.66 -32.75 -5.05
C VAL A 272 -7.25 -32.34 -4.55
N PRO A 273 -6.14 -32.68 -5.23
CA PRO A 273 -4.80 -32.22 -4.84
C PRO A 273 -4.68 -30.69 -4.79
N LEU A 274 -5.33 -29.96 -5.69
CA LEU A 274 -5.34 -28.49 -5.70
C LEU A 274 -6.06 -27.91 -4.48
N ILE A 275 -7.17 -28.53 -4.04
CA ILE A 275 -7.89 -28.12 -2.82
C ILE A 275 -6.99 -28.27 -1.59
N GLU A 276 -6.28 -29.39 -1.47
CA GLU A 276 -5.34 -29.63 -0.37
C GLU A 276 -4.13 -28.70 -0.43
N GLU A 277 -3.63 -28.39 -1.62
CA GLU A 277 -2.56 -27.41 -1.82
C GLU A 277 -2.99 -26.01 -1.34
N ILE A 278 -4.15 -25.52 -1.79
CA ILE A 278 -4.70 -24.22 -1.38
C ILE A 278 -4.82 -24.18 0.15
N LYS A 279 -5.40 -25.22 0.75
CA LYS A 279 -5.54 -25.33 2.20
C LYS A 279 -4.20 -25.26 2.91
N LYS A 280 -3.21 -26.03 2.46
CA LYS A 280 -1.86 -26.03 3.04
C LYS A 280 -1.21 -24.65 2.94
N ASN A 281 -1.24 -24.03 1.76
CA ASN A 281 -0.66 -22.71 1.52
C ASN A 281 -1.34 -21.63 2.39
N LEU A 282 -2.67 -21.66 2.50
CA LEU A 282 -3.42 -20.77 3.40
C LEU A 282 -3.08 -21.03 4.88
N GLN A 283 -2.99 -22.30 5.30
CA GLN A 283 -2.60 -22.67 6.66
C GLN A 283 -1.20 -22.17 7.00
N GLU A 284 -0.25 -22.31 6.08
CA GLU A 284 1.14 -21.86 6.25
C GLU A 284 1.31 -20.34 6.04
N MET A 285 0.25 -19.63 5.63
CA MET A 285 0.29 -18.22 5.25
C MET A 285 1.29 -17.94 4.11
N ASN A 286 1.44 -18.91 3.21
CA ASN A 286 2.36 -18.90 2.09
C ASN A 286 1.58 -18.72 0.78
N ILE A 287 1.28 -17.47 0.43
CA ILE A 287 0.54 -17.15 -0.81
C ILE A 287 1.52 -17.13 -1.98
N VAL A 288 1.54 -18.23 -2.73
CA VAL A 288 2.39 -18.46 -3.90
C VAL A 288 1.58 -19.01 -5.06
N ASP A 289 2.15 -19.01 -6.26
CA ASP A 289 1.54 -19.67 -7.43
C ASP A 289 1.28 -21.14 -7.13
N LEU A 290 0.09 -21.63 -7.47
CA LEU A 290 -0.32 -23.01 -7.20
C LEU A 290 0.31 -23.97 -8.21
N GLU A 291 1.00 -24.99 -7.72
CA GLU A 291 1.65 -26.04 -8.52
C GLU A 291 0.61 -26.85 -9.31
N ASN A 292 -0.53 -27.17 -8.69
CA ASN A 292 -1.63 -27.89 -9.34
C ASN A 292 -2.63 -26.95 -10.04
N GLY A 293 -2.36 -25.65 -10.11
CA GLY A 293 -3.25 -24.67 -10.74
C GLY A 293 -3.43 -24.86 -12.25
N SER A 294 -2.51 -25.58 -12.91
CA SER A 294 -2.64 -25.91 -14.34
C SER A 294 -3.81 -26.84 -14.63
N ASP A 295 -4.24 -27.65 -13.65
CA ASP A 295 -5.32 -28.62 -13.82
C ASP A 295 -6.69 -27.92 -13.91
N LEU A 296 -6.78 -26.73 -13.32
CA LEU A 296 -7.92 -25.82 -13.47
C LEU A 296 -7.80 -25.00 -14.77
N ARG A 297 -6.59 -24.57 -15.13
CA ARG A 297 -6.30 -23.69 -16.29
C ARG A 297 -5.71 -24.46 -17.47
N ILE A 298 -6.50 -25.38 -18.01
CA ILE A 298 -6.07 -26.29 -19.08
C ILE A 298 -5.71 -25.52 -20.35
N LYS A 299 -4.50 -25.73 -20.85
CA LYS A 299 -4.00 -25.17 -22.11
C LYS A 299 -3.92 -26.27 -23.16
N SER A 300 -4.91 -26.31 -24.05
CA SER A 300 -4.98 -27.24 -25.20
C SER A 300 -4.91 -26.49 -26.54
N GLU A 301 -4.72 -27.20 -27.66
CA GLU A 301 -4.85 -26.58 -28.98
C GLU A 301 -6.24 -25.97 -29.19
N LEU A 302 -7.27 -26.66 -28.70
CA LEU A 302 -8.64 -26.18 -28.69
C LEU A 302 -8.82 -24.87 -27.90
N SER A 303 -8.12 -24.73 -26.77
CA SER A 303 -8.12 -23.45 -26.00
C SER A 303 -7.57 -22.27 -26.81
N ARG A 304 -6.64 -22.53 -27.74
CA ARG A 304 -6.06 -21.50 -28.61
C ARG A 304 -7.00 -21.16 -29.76
N GLU A 305 -7.63 -22.18 -30.35
CA GLU A 305 -8.62 -22.01 -31.42
C GLU A 305 -9.82 -21.19 -30.94
N LEU A 306 -10.35 -21.51 -29.77
CA LEU A 306 -11.53 -20.88 -29.18
C LEU A 306 -11.20 -19.70 -28.25
N SER A 307 -9.99 -19.14 -28.34
CA SER A 307 -9.51 -18.15 -27.37
C SER A 307 -10.41 -16.91 -27.24
N TYR A 308 -11.02 -16.46 -28.34
CA TYR A 308 -11.95 -15.33 -28.33
C TYR A 308 -13.26 -15.70 -27.63
N GLU A 309 -13.87 -16.81 -28.04
CA GLU A 309 -15.13 -17.32 -27.52
C GLU A 309 -15.00 -17.66 -26.03
N LEU A 310 -13.93 -18.34 -25.61
CA LEU A 310 -13.65 -18.66 -24.22
C LEU A 310 -13.49 -17.40 -23.37
N GLY A 311 -12.79 -16.38 -23.85
CA GLY A 311 -12.62 -15.13 -23.11
C GLY A 311 -13.96 -14.41 -22.85
N LYS A 312 -14.86 -14.41 -23.83
CA LYS A 312 -16.20 -13.83 -23.71
C LYS A 312 -17.12 -14.70 -22.85
N PHE A 313 -17.08 -16.00 -23.07
CA PHE A 313 -17.81 -16.97 -22.29
C PHE A 313 -17.48 -16.88 -20.79
N TYR A 314 -16.19 -16.82 -20.40
CA TYR A 314 -15.83 -16.67 -18.99
C TYR A 314 -16.26 -15.32 -18.40
N THR A 315 -16.29 -14.25 -19.21
CA THR A 315 -16.84 -12.96 -18.76
C THR A 315 -18.33 -13.08 -18.42
N TRP A 316 -19.09 -13.86 -19.20
CA TRP A 316 -20.48 -14.16 -18.91
C TRP A 316 -20.62 -15.08 -17.70
N VAL A 317 -19.85 -16.17 -17.61
CA VAL A 317 -19.90 -17.13 -16.50
C VAL A 317 -19.65 -16.46 -15.14
N HIS A 318 -18.68 -15.55 -15.07
CA HIS A 318 -18.32 -14.85 -13.83
C HIS A 318 -19.05 -13.51 -13.64
N GLY A 319 -19.97 -13.16 -14.53
CA GLY A 319 -20.64 -11.86 -14.53
C GLY A 319 -22.17 -11.98 -14.44
N ASP A 320 -22.81 -10.96 -13.90
CA ASP A 320 -24.28 -10.91 -13.79
C ASP A 320 -24.94 -10.28 -15.04
N SER A 321 -24.20 -10.13 -16.14
CA SER A 321 -24.64 -9.38 -17.32
C SER A 321 -25.06 -10.28 -18.46
N TYR A 322 -26.22 -9.97 -19.05
CA TYR A 322 -26.68 -10.61 -20.28
C TYR A 322 -25.68 -10.38 -21.43
N ASP A 323 -25.22 -11.46 -22.05
CA ASP A 323 -24.39 -11.42 -23.26
C ASP A 323 -25.24 -11.77 -24.49
N PRO A 324 -25.44 -10.83 -25.45
CA PRO A 324 -26.24 -11.08 -26.65
C PRO A 324 -25.61 -12.12 -27.61
N LEU A 325 -24.34 -12.50 -27.40
CA LEU A 325 -23.61 -13.45 -28.23
C LEU A 325 -23.42 -14.81 -27.55
N LEU A 326 -24.05 -15.06 -26.39
CA LEU A 326 -23.92 -16.33 -25.68
C LEU A 326 -24.28 -17.55 -26.56
N ASP A 327 -25.38 -17.45 -27.32
CA ASP A 327 -25.81 -18.52 -28.24
C ASP A 327 -24.72 -18.84 -29.27
N TYR A 328 -24.05 -17.81 -29.80
CA TYR A 328 -22.95 -17.99 -30.75
C TYR A 328 -21.76 -18.72 -30.11
N TYR A 329 -21.40 -18.42 -28.85
CA TYR A 329 -20.31 -19.13 -28.16
C TYR A 329 -20.66 -20.59 -27.91
N CYS A 330 -21.89 -20.88 -27.46
CA CYS A 330 -22.38 -22.24 -27.25
C CYS A 330 -22.39 -23.05 -28.56
N GLU A 331 -22.86 -22.46 -29.66
CA GLU A 331 -22.82 -23.09 -30.99
C GLU A 331 -21.39 -23.42 -31.42
N ARG A 332 -20.45 -22.48 -31.25
CA ARG A 332 -19.02 -22.70 -31.57
C ARG A 332 -18.41 -23.84 -30.76
N PHE A 333 -18.74 -23.95 -29.47
CA PHE A 333 -18.24 -25.04 -28.62
C PHE A 333 -18.84 -26.39 -29.01
N ASN A 334 -20.12 -26.42 -29.35
CA ASN A 334 -20.77 -27.63 -29.84
C ASN A 334 -20.20 -28.07 -31.19
N ASP A 335 -20.00 -27.15 -32.14
CA ASP A 335 -19.38 -27.45 -33.44
C ASP A 335 -17.96 -28.01 -33.29
N ALA A 336 -17.17 -27.45 -32.36
CA ALA A 336 -15.79 -27.88 -32.14
C ALA A 336 -15.68 -29.25 -31.44
N THR A 337 -16.77 -29.76 -30.86
CA THR A 337 -16.80 -31.01 -30.08
C THR A 337 -17.78 -32.04 -30.63
N ASP A 338 -18.25 -31.86 -31.87
CA ASP A 338 -19.30 -32.67 -32.50
C ASP A 338 -20.55 -32.85 -31.60
N GLY A 339 -20.88 -31.80 -30.83
CA GLY A 339 -22.04 -31.74 -29.94
C GLY A 339 -21.89 -32.53 -28.63
N LYS A 340 -20.72 -33.09 -28.33
CA LYS A 340 -20.49 -33.97 -27.18
C LYS A 340 -20.89 -33.39 -25.82
N PHE A 341 -20.65 -32.10 -25.60
CA PHE A 341 -20.96 -31.42 -24.33
C PHE A 341 -22.31 -30.70 -24.32
N ASN A 342 -22.94 -30.55 -25.51
CA ASN A 342 -24.24 -29.94 -25.70
C ASN A 342 -24.44 -28.66 -24.86
N PHE A 343 -23.63 -27.63 -25.10
CA PHE A 343 -23.75 -26.33 -24.47
C PHE A 343 -25.06 -25.65 -24.85
N SER A 344 -25.72 -25.07 -23.86
CA SER A 344 -26.98 -24.35 -24.02
C SER A 344 -26.98 -23.07 -23.21
N ARG A 345 -27.58 -21.99 -23.74
CA ARG A 345 -27.81 -20.75 -22.97
C ARG A 345 -28.76 -20.92 -21.77
N PHE A 346 -29.45 -22.06 -21.69
CA PHE A 346 -30.34 -22.41 -20.60
C PHE A 346 -29.64 -23.25 -19.53
N ASP A 347 -28.39 -23.64 -19.74
CA ASP A 347 -27.58 -24.28 -18.71
C ASP A 347 -27.32 -23.27 -17.58
N GLU A 348 -27.32 -23.76 -16.34
CA GLU A 348 -26.84 -22.98 -15.21
C GLU A 348 -25.35 -22.64 -15.40
N PRO A 349 -24.88 -21.44 -15.00
CA PRO A 349 -23.50 -21.00 -15.23
C PRO A 349 -22.44 -22.00 -14.72
N ASN A 350 -22.70 -22.64 -13.57
CA ASN A 350 -21.83 -23.67 -13.00
C ASN A 350 -21.68 -24.89 -13.94
N LEU A 351 -22.79 -25.35 -14.55
CA LEU A 351 -22.79 -26.45 -15.49
C LEU A 351 -22.07 -26.08 -16.79
N SER A 352 -22.35 -24.89 -17.33
CA SER A 352 -21.65 -24.41 -18.53
C SER A 352 -20.14 -24.28 -18.28
N PHE A 353 -19.74 -23.77 -17.10
CA PHE A 353 -18.34 -23.66 -16.72
C PHE A 353 -17.68 -25.03 -16.63
N LEU A 354 -18.29 -25.99 -15.92
CA LEU A 354 -17.76 -27.35 -15.85
C LEU A 354 -17.62 -27.98 -17.24
N LYS A 355 -18.65 -27.92 -18.09
CA LYS A 355 -18.59 -28.41 -19.48
C LYS A 355 -17.41 -27.79 -20.24
N SER A 356 -17.16 -26.48 -20.07
CA SER A 356 -16.01 -25.83 -20.72
C SER A 356 -14.68 -26.37 -20.23
N ARG A 357 -14.55 -26.71 -18.94
CA ARG A 357 -13.33 -27.32 -18.40
C ARG A 357 -13.14 -28.75 -18.93
N LEU A 358 -14.21 -29.55 -18.96
CA LEU A 358 -14.16 -30.91 -19.51
C LEU A 358 -13.81 -30.90 -21.00
N MET A 359 -14.40 -29.99 -21.77
CA MET A 359 -14.10 -29.80 -23.19
C MET A 359 -12.60 -29.53 -23.43
N LEU A 360 -11.96 -28.74 -22.56
CA LEU A 360 -10.55 -28.41 -22.70
C LEU A 360 -9.62 -29.52 -22.19
N ALA A 361 -10.11 -30.41 -21.33
CA ALA A 361 -9.37 -31.51 -20.73
C ALA A 361 -9.20 -32.74 -21.63
N GLU A 362 -9.98 -32.81 -22.71
CA GLU A 362 -9.84 -33.82 -23.77
C GLU A 362 -8.71 -33.48 -24.74
#